data_AF-A0A1V5BHZ1-F1
#
_entry.id   AF-A0A1V5BHZ1-F1
#
_cell.length_a   1.000
_cell.length_b   1.000
_cell.length_c   1.000
_cell.angle_alpha   90.00
_cell.angle_beta   90.00
_cell.angle_gamma   90.00
#
_symmetry.space_group_name_H-M   'P 1'
#
loop_
_entity.id
_entity.type
_entity.pdbx_description
1 polymer ?
#
loop_
_entity_poly.entity_id
_entity_poly.type
_entity_poly.pdbx_seq_one_letter_code
_entity_poly.pdbx_strand_id
1 'polypeptide(L)'
;MSDNFYEFKYQQSYLGELWYKTDKKILAFHGSAQVFKGEDVLRLMRGFGRSCQNPRGGTCRKWINYSFHDLSAKKLMGANSGTIQFHTPHVSEDPFFVTGAKLVFGQGTNEWNIGPLILNNEMLASMDYDRIIEAMQKKEKFKTKVVYNGDNDRDEEQSHKHGDIEIELDFFPACDMKLNMVSPEFNRKYLFDSETGSVRIEARVNDDFPEKYARDLAWSVPEKAGSSVRFIPEDRKGRQITIIYEGLPEYNKDLGNTVITVEGDAGSICGKLTARQNVQLFFERDKPSSFDPSQPNWFYYWMQTAAGHGQKVGKDVFYRGNGEGCEPERRIQGYHDTRMDDDGRFHGDSYVNICNLITNLNKDLRYSYVLDFPKSASGIDAFAIIVLHELAHRKHWAEWWNPRGGRPIAGRYIDESGHVIYVDKDQDYIPDELEVALGYDKTKYSTFPPWIDTMHDEHHLTYKTAEGWAVGSADHEDWAYPGKQWPKSD
;
A
#
# COMPACT_ATOMS: atom_id res chain seq x y z
N MET A 1 18.89 37.17 -3.72
CA MET A 1 19.14 36.28 -4.88
C MET A 1 19.95 35.14 -4.34
N SER A 2 19.51 33.90 -4.54
CA SER A 2 20.18 32.69 -4.06
C SER A 2 20.80 31.99 -5.25
N ASP A 3 22.13 32.04 -5.35
CA ASP A 3 22.84 31.39 -6.44
C ASP A 3 22.85 29.88 -6.22
N ASN A 4 22.12 29.16 -7.07
CA ASN A 4 22.02 27.69 -7.00
C ASN A 4 23.34 27.08 -7.48
N PHE A 5 24.23 26.75 -6.54
CA PHE A 5 25.41 25.94 -6.80
C PHE A 5 25.00 24.49 -7.06
N TYR A 6 25.57 23.90 -8.12
CA TYR A 6 25.53 22.46 -8.37
C TYR A 6 26.92 21.88 -8.07
N GLU A 7 26.97 20.86 -7.23
CA GLU A 7 28.21 20.14 -6.89
C GLU A 7 28.30 18.86 -7.74
N PHE A 8 29.39 18.70 -8.49
CA PHE A 8 29.75 17.46 -9.18
C PHE A 8 31.05 16.91 -8.57
N LYS A 9 31.25 15.59 -8.64
CA LYS A 9 32.35 14.87 -7.97
C LYS A 9 32.80 13.66 -8.78
N TYR A 10 34.11 13.39 -8.81
CA TYR A 10 34.66 12.09 -9.21
C TYR A 10 36.02 11.75 -8.57
N GLN A 11 36.87 11.03 -9.30
CA GLN A 11 38.19 10.58 -8.85
C GLN A 11 39.12 10.36 -10.06
N GLN A 12 40.10 11.24 -10.27
CA GLN A 12 41.09 11.06 -11.35
C GLN A 12 42.22 10.10 -10.93
N SER A 13 42.77 9.35 -11.89
CA SER A 13 44.05 8.65 -11.77
C SER A 13 44.88 8.94 -13.02
N TYR A 14 46.15 9.29 -12.84
CA TYR A 14 47.05 9.62 -13.96
C TYR A 14 48.46 9.05 -13.76
N LEU A 15 49.03 8.59 -14.87
CA LEU A 15 50.42 8.19 -15.02
C LEU A 15 51.00 8.95 -16.22
N GLY A 16 51.67 10.08 -15.97
CA GLY A 16 52.27 10.92 -17.01
C GLY A 16 52.88 12.20 -16.45
N GLU A 17 53.83 12.81 -17.18
CA GLU A 17 54.38 14.12 -16.83
C GLU A 17 53.59 15.24 -17.52
N LEU A 18 53.12 16.22 -16.75
CA LEU A 18 52.41 17.39 -17.26
C LEU A 18 53.38 18.57 -17.47
N TRP A 19 53.39 19.14 -18.67
CA TRP A 19 54.14 20.35 -19.00
C TRP A 19 53.19 21.49 -19.37
N TYR A 20 53.25 22.59 -18.63
CA TYR A 20 52.51 23.81 -18.95
C TYR A 20 53.35 25.06 -18.65
N LYS A 21 53.03 26.17 -19.31
CA LYS A 21 53.67 27.48 -19.12
C LYS A 21 52.58 28.53 -18.98
N THR A 22 52.48 29.14 -17.81
CA THR A 22 51.56 30.26 -17.54
C THR A 22 52.31 31.51 -17.12
N ASP A 23 51.73 32.66 -17.44
CA ASP A 23 52.10 34.00 -17.02
C ASP A 23 51.31 34.47 -15.78
N LYS A 24 50.27 33.74 -15.38
CA LYS A 24 49.42 34.04 -14.22
C LYS A 24 49.96 33.37 -12.94
N LYS A 25 49.87 34.10 -11.82
CA LYS A 25 50.60 33.76 -10.60
C LYS A 25 49.85 32.79 -9.70
N ILE A 26 50.54 31.68 -9.40
CA ILE A 26 50.30 30.70 -8.32
C ILE A 26 49.22 29.65 -8.63
N LEU A 27 49.62 28.39 -8.46
CA LEU A 27 48.76 27.25 -8.15
C LEU A 27 49.29 26.62 -6.84
N ALA A 28 48.44 25.98 -6.04
CA ALA A 28 48.85 25.30 -4.82
C ALA A 28 48.05 24.00 -4.64
N PHE A 29 48.76 22.89 -4.40
CA PHE A 29 48.17 21.56 -4.21
C PHE A 29 48.21 21.14 -2.74
N HIS A 30 47.17 20.45 -2.29
CA HIS A 30 47.10 19.90 -0.94
C HIS A 30 46.46 18.50 -1.00
N GLY A 31 47.13 17.48 -0.46
CA GLY A 31 46.65 16.10 -0.48
C GLY A 31 46.73 15.45 0.90
N SER A 32 45.72 14.66 1.24
CA SER A 32 45.69 13.77 2.39
C SER A 32 46.27 12.39 2.03
N ALA A 33 47.06 11.80 2.92
CA ALA A 33 47.70 10.51 2.64
C ALA A 33 46.73 9.34 2.83
N GLN A 34 46.58 8.50 1.80
CA GLN A 34 46.05 7.14 1.94
C GLN A 34 47.20 6.12 1.83
N VAL A 35 47.12 5.07 2.63
CA VAL A 35 48.17 4.04 2.72
C VAL A 35 47.84 2.90 1.77
N PHE A 36 48.51 2.85 0.62
CA PHE A 36 48.52 1.67 -0.23
C PHE A 36 49.42 0.59 0.40
N LYS A 37 48.92 -0.64 0.48
CA LYS A 37 49.56 -1.75 1.18
C LYS A 37 49.80 -2.92 0.22
N GLY A 38 51.05 -3.07 -0.21
CA GLY A 38 51.50 -4.16 -1.09
C GLY A 38 51.71 -3.72 -2.53
N GLU A 39 52.88 -3.16 -2.83
CA GLU A 39 53.85 -3.74 -3.78
C GLU A 39 55.16 -2.92 -3.80
N ASP A 40 56.31 -3.59 -3.87
CA ASP A 40 57.65 -2.97 -3.75
C ASP A 40 58.15 -2.36 -5.08
N VAL A 41 57.44 -1.36 -5.62
CA VAL A 41 57.85 -0.64 -6.83
C VAL A 41 58.41 0.74 -6.51
N LEU A 42 59.74 0.84 -6.47
CA LEU A 42 60.47 2.11 -6.35
C LEU A 42 60.17 3.04 -7.53
N ARG A 43 59.63 4.24 -7.25
CA ARG A 43 59.59 5.37 -8.20
C ARG A 43 60.32 6.59 -7.63
N LEU A 44 61.11 7.23 -8.48
CA LEU A 44 61.97 8.37 -8.13
C LEU A 44 61.15 9.67 -8.16
N MET A 45 60.77 10.21 -7.00
CA MET A 45 60.13 11.54 -6.94
C MET A 45 61.15 12.65 -7.19
N ARG A 46 60.86 13.52 -8.15
CA ARG A 46 61.62 14.75 -8.45
C ARG A 46 60.77 15.96 -8.11
N GLY A 47 61.29 16.90 -7.33
CA GLY A 47 60.56 18.09 -6.93
C GLY A 47 61.33 18.96 -5.94
N PHE A 48 60.86 20.19 -5.76
CA PHE A 48 61.37 21.13 -4.77
C PHE A 48 60.49 21.11 -3.52
N GLY A 49 61.08 21.25 -2.34
CA GLY A 49 60.31 21.24 -1.11
C GLY A 49 61.05 21.76 0.11
N ARG A 50 60.32 21.81 1.23
CA ARG A 50 60.85 22.17 2.56
C ARG A 50 60.29 21.21 3.60
N SER A 51 61.15 20.60 4.40
CA SER A 51 60.74 19.81 5.56
C SER A 51 61.06 20.54 6.87
N CYS A 52 60.23 20.33 7.88
CA CYS A 52 60.50 20.84 9.23
C CYS A 52 61.27 19.80 10.05
N GLN A 53 62.34 20.22 10.72
CA GLN A 53 63.06 19.39 11.68
C GLN A 53 62.73 19.80 13.13
N ASN A 54 62.36 18.82 13.96
CA ASN A 54 61.95 18.99 15.37
C ASN A 54 60.81 20.01 15.59
N PRO A 55 59.57 19.73 15.13
CA PRO A 55 58.40 20.48 15.56
C PRO A 55 58.10 20.26 17.06
N ARG A 56 57.79 21.32 17.79
CA ARG A 56 57.18 21.27 19.13
C ARG A 56 56.13 22.38 19.24
N GLY A 57 54.92 22.04 19.70
CA GLY A 57 53.85 23.03 19.91
C GLY A 57 53.49 23.85 18.67
N GLY A 58 53.38 23.21 17.51
CA GLY A 58 52.98 23.86 16.25
C GLY A 58 54.02 24.77 15.57
N THR A 59 55.14 25.08 16.22
CA THR A 59 56.20 25.91 15.63
C THR A 59 57.38 25.07 15.14
N CYS A 60 57.91 25.43 13.97
CA CYS A 60 59.06 24.76 13.38
C CYS A 60 60.38 25.43 13.81
N ARG A 61 61.31 24.65 14.39
CA ARG A 61 62.63 25.17 14.81
C ARG A 61 63.63 25.35 13.67
N LYS A 62 63.56 24.52 12.62
CA LYS A 62 64.44 24.63 11.45
C LYS A 62 63.77 24.04 10.21
N TRP A 63 63.71 24.84 9.16
CA TRP A 63 63.34 24.40 7.82
C TRP A 63 64.56 23.91 7.05
N ILE A 64 64.43 22.80 6.35
CA ILE A 64 65.45 22.27 5.42
C ILE A 64 64.85 22.31 4.02
N ASN A 65 65.44 23.11 3.15
CA ASN A 65 65.08 23.18 1.73
C ASN A 65 65.82 22.06 0.98
N TYR A 66 65.17 21.46 -0.03
CA TYR A 66 65.80 20.52 -0.95
C TYR A 66 65.43 20.84 -2.40
N SER A 67 66.40 20.59 -3.28
CA SER A 67 66.35 20.79 -4.73
C SER A 67 66.69 19.48 -5.46
N PHE A 68 66.60 19.49 -6.80
CA PHE A 68 67.04 18.38 -7.65
C PHE A 68 68.44 17.86 -7.25
N HIS A 69 68.50 16.71 -6.58
CA HIS A 69 68.97 15.44 -7.17
C HIS A 69 69.01 14.28 -6.16
N ASP A 70 69.12 14.55 -4.86
CA ASP A 70 69.31 13.54 -3.81
C ASP A 70 68.06 13.31 -2.93
N LEU A 71 67.29 12.23 -3.21
CA LEU A 71 66.42 11.60 -2.21
C LEU A 71 65.98 10.18 -2.64
N SER A 72 66.57 9.15 -2.03
CA SER A 72 66.06 7.78 -2.07
C SER A 72 65.16 7.52 -0.85
N ALA A 73 63.95 7.01 -1.08
CA ALA A 73 62.88 6.97 -0.08
C ALA A 73 63.20 6.16 1.20
N LYS A 74 64.20 5.27 1.14
CA LYS A 74 64.57 4.33 2.22
C LYS A 74 65.00 4.99 3.54
N LYS A 75 65.28 6.30 3.55
CA LYS A 75 65.75 7.05 4.73
C LYS A 75 64.66 7.76 5.55
N LEU A 76 63.41 7.81 5.07
CA LEU A 76 62.35 8.62 5.73
C LEU A 76 61.45 7.82 6.70
N MET A 77 61.15 6.55 6.40
CA MET A 77 60.20 5.73 7.16
C MET A 77 60.68 5.30 8.56
N GLY A 78 61.88 5.72 9.00
CA GLY A 78 62.46 5.34 10.29
C GLY A 78 62.26 6.32 11.44
N ALA A 79 61.64 7.50 11.25
CA ALA A 79 61.71 8.56 12.28
C ALA A 79 60.57 9.60 12.39
N ASN A 80 59.73 9.86 11.39
CA ASN A 80 58.81 11.02 11.44
C ASN A 80 57.39 10.73 10.92
N SER A 81 56.40 10.89 11.79
CA SER A 81 54.99 11.07 11.45
C SER A 81 54.60 12.55 11.65
N GLY A 82 54.17 13.25 10.60
CA GLY A 82 53.82 14.67 10.71
C GLY A 82 52.95 15.17 9.55
N THR A 83 51.89 15.92 9.88
CA THR A 83 50.86 16.40 8.96
C THR A 83 51.32 17.62 8.13
N ILE A 84 50.77 17.78 6.93
CA ILE A 84 51.03 18.92 6.02
C ILE A 84 49.75 19.74 5.87
N GLN A 85 49.84 21.08 5.91
CA GLN A 85 48.72 22.01 5.75
C GLN A 85 49.01 23.14 4.74
N PHE A 86 47.97 23.52 3.99
CA PHE A 86 47.86 24.69 3.11
C PHE A 86 46.53 25.40 3.40
N HIS A 87 46.22 26.52 2.72
CA HIS A 87 44.97 27.29 2.86
C HIS A 87 44.29 27.59 1.51
N THR A 88 43.00 27.92 1.59
CA THR A 88 41.93 27.89 0.56
C THR A 88 41.77 29.19 -0.26
N PRO A 89 40.86 29.31 -1.27
CA PRO A 89 39.95 28.31 -1.88
C PRO A 89 39.95 28.26 -3.44
N HIS A 90 39.58 27.12 -4.06
CA HIS A 90 38.77 27.09 -5.31
C HIS A 90 38.14 25.72 -5.61
N VAL A 91 37.36 25.66 -6.70
CA VAL A 91 36.62 24.53 -7.33
C VAL A 91 37.44 23.23 -7.45
N SER A 92 36.75 22.08 -7.38
CA SER A 92 37.31 20.73 -7.57
C SER A 92 37.46 20.33 -9.05
N GLU A 93 38.43 19.45 -9.34
CA GLU A 93 38.73 18.96 -10.69
C GLU A 93 38.24 17.51 -10.82
N ASP A 94 37.12 17.30 -11.51
CA ASP A 94 36.33 16.05 -11.50
C ASP A 94 36.08 15.49 -12.95
N PRO A 95 36.19 14.18 -13.45
CA PRO A 95 36.56 14.32 -15.31
C PRO A 95 35.16 14.34 -16.00
N PHE A 96 35.03 13.67 -17.16
CA PHE A 96 33.75 13.08 -17.57
C PHE A 96 33.82 11.55 -17.63
N PHE A 97 32.78 10.89 -17.12
CA PHE A 97 32.46 9.48 -17.41
C PHE A 97 31.25 9.44 -18.35
N VAL A 98 31.45 9.04 -19.61
CA VAL A 98 30.37 8.93 -20.60
C VAL A 98 29.85 7.49 -20.61
N THR A 99 28.72 7.24 -19.96
CA THR A 99 28.01 5.95 -20.03
C THR A 99 27.19 5.87 -21.32
N GLY A 100 27.53 4.93 -22.22
CA GLY A 100 26.82 4.73 -23.49
C GLY A 100 27.45 5.41 -24.72
N ALA A 101 28.73 5.79 -24.67
CA ALA A 101 29.46 6.29 -25.83
C ALA A 101 29.48 5.26 -26.99
N LYS A 102 29.14 5.69 -28.21
CA LYS A 102 29.02 4.81 -29.38
C LYS A 102 30.09 5.07 -30.42
N LEU A 103 31.13 4.25 -30.46
CA LEU A 103 32.17 4.33 -31.50
C LEU A 103 31.63 3.83 -32.85
N VAL A 104 31.90 4.58 -33.93
CA VAL A 104 31.46 4.25 -35.30
C VAL A 104 32.64 4.41 -36.26
N PHE A 105 33.42 3.35 -36.42
CA PHE A 105 34.58 3.34 -37.31
C PHE A 105 34.17 3.27 -38.79
N GLY A 106 34.97 3.90 -39.65
CA GLY A 106 34.65 4.09 -41.07
C GLY A 106 34.52 2.79 -41.88
N GLN A 107 33.43 2.69 -42.65
CA GLN A 107 33.13 1.61 -43.61
C GLN A 107 33.06 0.17 -43.04
N GLY A 108 32.82 -0.01 -41.74
CA GLY A 108 32.47 -1.31 -41.16
C GLY A 108 31.68 -1.17 -39.86
N THR A 109 30.37 -1.38 -39.90
CA THR A 109 29.47 -1.21 -38.74
C THR A 109 29.55 -2.40 -37.78
N ASN A 110 30.62 -2.45 -36.98
CA ASN A 110 30.68 -3.27 -35.77
C ASN A 110 30.37 -2.36 -34.57
N GLU A 111 29.25 -2.60 -33.88
CA GLU A 111 28.90 -1.86 -32.66
C GLU A 111 29.65 -2.44 -31.46
N TRP A 112 30.58 -1.67 -30.90
CA TRP A 112 31.32 -2.05 -29.69
C TRP A 112 30.78 -1.29 -28.48
N ASN A 113 30.04 -2.01 -27.63
CA ASN A 113 29.57 -1.50 -26.34
C ASN A 113 30.73 -1.57 -25.31
N ILE A 114 31.75 -0.74 -25.54
CA ILE A 114 32.86 -0.56 -24.60
C ILE A 114 32.37 0.10 -23.30
N GLY A 115 33.06 -0.19 -22.20
CA GLY A 115 32.79 0.40 -20.89
C GLY A 115 33.16 1.90 -20.80
N PRO A 116 33.42 2.42 -19.59
CA PRO A 116 33.71 3.85 -19.40
C PRO A 116 34.90 4.31 -20.25
N LEU A 117 34.62 5.16 -21.24
CA LEU A 117 35.62 5.76 -22.12
C LEU A 117 36.42 6.83 -21.36
N ILE A 118 37.73 6.63 -21.21
CA ILE A 118 38.64 7.62 -20.62
C ILE A 118 39.09 8.58 -21.71
N LEU A 119 38.56 9.80 -21.68
CA LEU A 119 38.97 10.88 -22.58
C LEU A 119 40.33 11.44 -22.15
N ASN A 120 41.32 11.42 -23.05
CA ASN A 120 42.63 12.03 -22.80
C ASN A 120 42.61 13.54 -23.11
N ASN A 121 43.66 14.28 -22.69
CA ASN A 121 43.75 15.73 -22.90
C ASN A 121 43.67 16.16 -24.39
N GLU A 122 44.07 15.31 -25.34
CA GLU A 122 44.06 15.64 -26.76
C GLU A 122 42.65 15.50 -27.37
N MET A 123 41.93 14.43 -27.03
CA MET A 123 40.50 14.30 -27.32
C MET A 123 39.71 15.46 -26.70
N LEU A 124 39.98 15.79 -25.43
CA LEU A 124 39.36 16.91 -24.73
C LEU A 124 39.65 18.26 -25.41
N ALA A 125 40.89 18.51 -25.86
CA ALA A 125 41.25 19.74 -26.56
C ALA A 125 40.56 19.92 -27.93
N SER A 126 40.04 18.83 -28.52
CA SER A 126 39.26 18.87 -29.78
C SER A 126 37.76 19.13 -29.58
N MET A 127 37.26 19.16 -28.34
CA MET A 127 35.84 19.35 -28.08
C MET A 127 35.40 20.82 -28.22
N ASP A 128 34.28 21.03 -28.89
CA ASP A 128 33.60 22.32 -28.97
C ASP A 128 32.86 22.60 -27.65
N TYR A 129 33.62 23.08 -26.65
CA TYR A 129 33.10 23.35 -25.30
C TYR A 129 31.99 24.39 -25.29
N ASP A 130 32.05 25.39 -26.17
CA ASP A 130 31.00 26.42 -26.25
C ASP A 130 29.67 25.79 -26.72
N ARG A 131 29.68 24.88 -27.70
CA ARG A 131 28.48 24.13 -28.11
C ARG A 131 28.07 23.03 -27.14
N ILE A 132 28.98 22.46 -26.36
CA ILE A 132 28.65 21.59 -25.22
C ILE A 132 27.89 22.39 -24.15
N ILE A 133 28.40 23.57 -23.79
CA ILE A 133 27.77 24.48 -22.82
C ILE A 133 26.43 24.97 -23.35
N GLU A 134 26.33 25.31 -24.64
CA GLU A 134 25.08 25.71 -25.29
C GLU A 134 24.04 24.58 -25.26
N ALA A 135 24.42 23.35 -25.63
CA ALA A 135 23.53 22.19 -25.59
C ALA A 135 23.11 21.83 -24.15
N MET A 136 24.02 21.94 -23.18
CA MET A 136 23.73 21.74 -21.76
C MET A 136 22.77 22.81 -21.22
N GLN A 137 22.93 24.08 -21.60
CA GLN A 137 22.02 25.17 -21.24
C GLN A 137 20.62 24.99 -21.87
N LYS A 138 20.56 24.53 -23.13
CA LYS A 138 19.32 24.21 -23.85
C LYS A 138 18.67 22.90 -23.40
N LYS A 139 19.44 22.01 -22.74
CA LYS A 139 19.07 20.62 -22.41
C LYS A 139 18.77 19.79 -23.66
N GLU A 140 19.64 19.90 -24.65
CA GLU A 140 19.59 19.18 -25.92
C GLU A 140 20.67 18.09 -25.99
N LYS A 141 20.43 17.04 -26.79
CA LYS A 141 21.46 16.03 -27.11
C LYS A 141 22.59 16.68 -27.91
N PHE A 142 23.81 16.61 -27.38
CA PHE A 142 25.00 17.05 -28.09
C PHE A 142 25.63 15.87 -28.84
N LYS A 143 25.94 16.05 -30.12
CA LYS A 143 26.72 15.10 -30.92
C LYS A 143 27.97 15.80 -31.46
N THR A 144 29.14 15.20 -31.26
CA THR A 144 30.38 15.60 -31.93
C THR A 144 31.13 14.40 -32.49
N LYS A 145 32.08 14.68 -33.37
CA LYS A 145 33.10 13.72 -33.81
C LYS A 145 34.47 14.20 -33.31
N VAL A 146 35.13 13.36 -32.53
CA VAL A 146 36.52 13.54 -32.11
C VAL A 146 37.39 12.66 -33.00
N VAL A 147 38.41 13.23 -33.64
CA VAL A 147 39.39 12.43 -34.39
C VAL A 147 40.33 11.78 -33.37
N TYR A 148 40.27 10.45 -33.24
CA TYR A 148 41.19 9.73 -32.37
C TYR A 148 42.54 9.55 -33.07
N ASN A 149 43.59 10.09 -32.45
CA ASN A 149 44.97 9.95 -32.93
C ASN A 149 45.75 9.05 -31.98
N GLY A 150 46.16 7.87 -32.45
CA GLY A 150 46.70 6.79 -31.62
C GLY A 150 48.21 6.86 -31.33
N ASP A 151 48.90 7.92 -31.75
CA ASP A 151 50.37 7.98 -31.88
C ASP A 151 51.17 8.07 -30.56
N ASN A 152 50.58 7.69 -29.42
CA ASN A 152 51.21 7.80 -28.09
C ASN A 152 51.79 6.49 -27.53
N ASP A 153 51.54 5.33 -28.16
CA ASP A 153 52.26 4.08 -27.87
C ASP A 153 53.26 3.74 -28.98
N ARG A 154 54.49 3.39 -28.58
CA ARG A 154 55.62 3.16 -29.50
C ARG A 154 55.75 1.68 -29.86
N ASP A 155 55.38 1.31 -31.08
CA ASP A 155 56.22 0.49 -31.97
C ASP A 155 55.70 0.56 -33.42
N GLU A 156 56.62 0.55 -34.39
CA GLU A 156 56.49 1.37 -35.62
C GLU A 156 55.78 0.70 -36.82
N GLU A 157 55.10 -0.44 -36.65
CA GLU A 157 54.53 -1.22 -37.79
C GLU A 157 53.02 -1.53 -37.76
N GLN A 158 52.27 -1.18 -36.70
CA GLN A 158 50.80 -1.40 -36.66
C GLN A 158 49.99 -0.19 -36.14
N SER A 159 50.24 0.98 -36.72
CA SER A 159 49.39 2.17 -36.51
C SER A 159 47.98 1.96 -37.09
N HIS A 160 47.07 1.44 -36.26
CA HIS A 160 45.67 1.26 -36.64
C HIS A 160 45.03 2.62 -36.94
N LYS A 161 44.51 2.74 -38.17
CA LYS A 161 44.05 3.98 -38.84
C LYS A 161 43.26 4.92 -37.92
N HIS A 162 43.53 6.22 -38.05
CA HIS A 162 42.73 7.31 -37.46
C HIS A 162 41.22 7.06 -37.66
N GLY A 163 40.45 7.23 -36.58
CA GLY A 163 39.02 6.99 -36.57
C GLY A 163 38.24 8.17 -36.02
N ASP A 164 37.10 8.47 -36.64
CA ASP A 164 36.09 9.34 -36.04
C ASP A 164 35.46 8.61 -34.84
N ILE A 165 35.67 9.13 -33.64
CA ILE A 165 34.90 8.77 -32.46
C ILE A 165 33.68 9.70 -32.40
N GLU A 166 32.49 9.18 -32.72
CA GLU A 166 31.25 9.90 -32.43
C GLU A 166 30.96 9.84 -30.93
N ILE A 167 30.70 11.00 -30.33
CA ILE A 167 30.31 11.14 -28.93
C ILE A 167 28.95 11.79 -28.90
N GLU A 168 27.95 11.04 -28.44
CA GLU A 168 26.65 11.58 -28.06
C GLU A 168 26.66 11.80 -26.54
N LEU A 169 26.51 13.06 -26.12
CA LEU A 169 26.30 13.44 -24.72
C LEU A 169 24.83 13.81 -24.57
N ASP A 170 24.13 13.09 -23.70
CA ASP A 170 22.74 13.38 -23.37
C ASP A 170 22.67 14.28 -22.13
N PHE A 171 22.30 15.54 -22.35
CA PHE A 171 22.12 16.53 -21.29
C PHE A 171 20.66 16.65 -20.82
N PHE A 172 19.79 15.71 -21.18
CA PHE A 172 18.52 15.56 -20.47
C PHE A 172 18.79 15.15 -19.01
N PRO A 173 18.29 15.89 -18.01
CA PRO A 173 18.33 15.40 -16.64
C PRO A 173 17.49 14.13 -16.56
N ALA A 174 18.03 13.09 -15.94
CA ALA A 174 17.25 11.92 -15.54
C ALA A 174 15.99 12.39 -14.81
N CYS A 175 14.81 11.86 -15.17
CA CYS A 175 13.54 12.48 -14.78
C CYS A 175 13.31 12.46 -13.27
N ASP A 176 13.60 13.58 -12.60
CA ASP A 176 13.35 13.79 -11.17
C ASP A 176 11.96 14.42 -10.89
N MET A 177 11.08 14.48 -11.89
CA MET A 177 9.70 14.95 -11.73
C MET A 177 8.88 13.92 -10.94
N LYS A 178 8.73 14.15 -9.64
CA LYS A 178 7.95 13.30 -8.75
C LYS A 178 6.50 13.80 -8.69
N LEU A 179 5.61 13.05 -9.32
CA LEU A 179 4.15 13.18 -9.16
C LEU A 179 3.75 12.42 -7.90
N ASN A 180 3.36 13.14 -6.84
CA ASN A 180 2.90 12.55 -5.58
C ASN A 180 1.51 13.12 -5.24
N MET A 181 0.59 12.25 -4.79
CA MET A 181 -0.66 12.72 -4.21
C MET A 181 -0.42 13.12 -2.74
N VAL A 182 -0.91 14.29 -2.34
CA VAL A 182 -0.74 14.84 -0.97
C VAL A 182 -2.07 15.07 -0.24
N SER A 183 -3.19 15.01 -0.98
CA SER A 183 -4.53 14.82 -0.44
C SER A 183 -5.28 13.90 -1.39
N PRO A 184 -6.12 12.96 -0.91
CA PRO A 184 -6.31 12.60 0.49
C PRO A 184 -5.09 11.84 1.09
N GLU A 185 -5.04 11.74 2.41
CA GLU A 185 -4.04 10.93 3.12
C GLU A 185 -4.25 9.43 2.91
N PHE A 186 -3.22 8.62 3.17
CA PHE A 186 -3.27 7.16 3.00
C PHE A 186 -4.24 6.49 3.97
N ASN A 187 -5.16 5.70 3.41
CA ASN A 187 -6.30 5.09 4.10
C ASN A 187 -7.18 6.10 4.84
N ARG A 188 -7.23 7.37 4.38
CA ARG A 188 -8.19 8.34 4.91
C ARG A 188 -9.62 7.82 4.72
N LYS A 189 -10.38 7.86 5.80
CA LYS A 189 -11.76 7.36 5.85
C LYS A 189 -12.73 8.46 5.46
N TYR A 190 -13.75 8.07 4.73
CA TYR A 190 -14.82 8.92 4.23
C TYR A 190 -16.16 8.22 4.46
N LEU A 191 -17.17 8.99 4.85
CA LEU A 191 -18.50 8.50 5.18
C LEU A 191 -19.47 9.01 4.12
N PHE A 192 -20.27 8.12 3.55
CA PHE A 192 -21.48 8.49 2.83
C PHE A 192 -22.50 9.05 3.83
N ASP A 193 -22.84 10.33 3.65
CA ASP A 193 -23.95 10.98 4.35
C ASP A 193 -25.28 10.35 3.88
N SER A 194 -26.09 9.84 4.80
CA SER A 194 -27.36 9.20 4.43
C SER A 194 -28.45 10.19 4.01
N GLU A 195 -28.31 11.48 4.31
CA GLU A 195 -29.33 12.50 3.99
C GLU A 195 -29.18 13.01 2.55
N THR A 196 -27.95 13.18 2.06
CA THR A 196 -27.67 13.45 0.63
C THR A 196 -27.37 12.19 -0.19
N GLY A 197 -27.13 11.05 0.45
CA GLY A 197 -26.66 9.82 -0.19
C GLY A 197 -25.27 9.97 -0.83
N SER A 198 -24.45 10.93 -0.39
CA SER A 198 -23.24 11.36 -1.12
C SER A 198 -21.97 11.38 -0.26
N VAL A 199 -20.81 11.42 -0.92
CA VAL A 199 -19.52 11.62 -0.26
C VAL A 199 -18.56 12.46 -1.12
N ARG A 200 -17.94 13.46 -0.49
CA ARG A 200 -17.02 14.44 -1.11
C ARG A 200 -15.58 14.15 -0.70
N ILE A 201 -14.70 14.02 -1.69
CA ILE A 201 -13.26 13.78 -1.52
C ILE A 201 -12.49 14.90 -2.26
N GLU A 202 -11.55 15.55 -1.58
CA GLU A 202 -10.72 16.59 -2.18
C GLU A 202 -9.30 16.07 -2.41
N ALA A 203 -8.91 15.98 -3.67
CA ALA A 203 -7.69 15.32 -4.10
C ALA A 203 -6.72 16.32 -4.75
N ARG A 204 -5.43 16.25 -4.40
CA ARG A 204 -4.41 17.24 -4.73
C ARG A 204 -3.03 16.61 -4.83
N VAL A 205 -2.21 17.06 -5.79
CA VAL A 205 -0.78 16.65 -5.90
C VAL A 205 0.17 17.63 -5.21
N ASN A 206 1.42 17.21 -5.03
CA ASN A 206 2.47 18.02 -4.40
C ASN A 206 2.66 19.38 -5.10
N ASP A 207 2.87 20.44 -4.30
CA ASP A 207 2.96 21.80 -4.83
C ASP A 207 4.20 22.05 -5.70
N ASP A 208 5.27 21.27 -5.47
CA ASP A 208 6.49 21.28 -6.28
C ASP A 208 6.29 20.72 -7.72
N PHE A 209 5.15 20.09 -8.01
CA PHE A 209 4.87 19.56 -9.35
C PHE A 209 4.76 20.72 -10.37
N PRO A 210 5.51 20.69 -11.51
CA PRO A 210 5.64 21.88 -12.34
C PRO A 210 4.32 22.28 -13.01
N GLU A 211 3.94 23.55 -12.85
CA GLU A 211 2.64 24.09 -13.26
C GLU A 211 2.31 23.92 -14.75
N LYS A 212 3.33 23.83 -15.62
CA LYS A 212 3.19 23.51 -17.04
C LYS A 212 2.45 22.17 -17.27
N TYR A 213 2.71 21.17 -16.45
CA TYR A 213 2.15 19.82 -16.56
C TYR A 213 0.97 19.61 -15.59
N ALA A 214 0.94 20.36 -14.48
CA ALA A 214 -0.09 20.23 -13.45
C ALA A 214 -1.53 20.42 -13.98
N ARG A 215 -1.72 21.13 -15.10
CA ARG A 215 -3.02 21.38 -15.73
C ARG A 215 -3.55 20.21 -16.55
N ASP A 216 -2.68 19.33 -17.05
CA ASP A 216 -3.04 18.18 -17.86
C ASP A 216 -3.07 16.86 -17.07
N LEU A 217 -2.82 16.93 -15.76
CA LEU A 217 -3.03 15.82 -14.83
C LEU A 217 -4.49 15.35 -14.88
N ALA A 218 -4.72 14.14 -15.36
CA ALA A 218 -6.03 13.52 -15.49
C ALA A 218 -6.29 12.58 -14.31
N TRP A 219 -7.48 12.69 -13.71
CA TRP A 219 -7.86 11.96 -12.51
C TRP A 219 -8.89 10.87 -12.80
N SER A 220 -8.78 9.73 -12.11
CA SER A 220 -9.73 8.63 -12.18
C SER A 220 -9.93 7.95 -10.82
N VAL A 221 -11.13 7.40 -10.64
CA VAL A 221 -11.55 6.54 -9.53
C VAL A 221 -12.42 5.41 -10.09
N PRO A 222 -12.55 4.27 -9.42
CA PRO A 222 -13.43 3.20 -9.88
C PRO A 222 -14.91 3.62 -9.82
N GLU A 223 -15.68 3.16 -10.80
CA GLU A 223 -17.15 3.14 -10.75
C GLU A 223 -17.63 2.11 -9.72
N LYS A 224 -18.86 2.29 -9.23
CA LYS A 224 -19.48 1.48 -8.16
C LYS A 224 -20.96 1.31 -8.52
N ALA A 225 -21.53 0.12 -8.40
CA ALA A 225 -22.95 -0.05 -8.68
C ALA A 225 -23.80 0.71 -7.65
N GLY A 226 -24.94 1.26 -8.05
CA GLY A 226 -25.77 2.16 -7.22
C GLY A 226 -25.28 3.61 -7.12
N SER A 227 -23.98 3.88 -7.27
CA SER A 227 -23.40 5.23 -7.22
C SER A 227 -23.10 5.79 -8.63
N SER A 228 -23.34 7.09 -8.81
CA SER A 228 -22.70 7.87 -9.87
C SER A 228 -21.46 8.60 -9.34
N VAL A 229 -20.59 9.09 -10.23
CA VAL A 229 -19.41 9.88 -9.84
C VAL A 229 -19.28 11.15 -10.67
N ARG A 230 -19.12 12.28 -9.98
CA ARG A 230 -18.99 13.63 -10.54
C ARG A 230 -17.69 14.28 -10.07
N PHE A 231 -17.15 15.15 -10.92
CA PHE A 231 -15.85 15.79 -10.72
C PHE A 231 -16.00 17.31 -10.76
N ILE A 232 -15.13 18.02 -10.03
CA ILE A 232 -14.98 19.48 -10.14
C ILE A 232 -13.49 19.79 -10.26
N PRO A 233 -13.00 20.28 -11.42
CA PRO A 233 -13.72 20.49 -12.68
C PRO A 233 -14.21 19.19 -13.35
N GLU A 234 -15.22 19.31 -14.22
CA GLU A 234 -15.91 18.18 -14.86
C GLU A 234 -15.05 17.41 -15.86
N ASP A 235 -14.05 18.08 -16.46
CA ASP A 235 -13.05 17.48 -17.36
C ASP A 235 -12.03 16.59 -16.63
N ARG A 236 -12.13 16.51 -15.30
CA ARG A 236 -11.31 15.68 -14.41
C ARG A 236 -9.82 16.05 -14.44
N LYS A 237 -9.49 17.30 -14.78
CA LYS A 237 -8.11 17.77 -14.93
C LYS A 237 -7.65 18.72 -13.83
N GLY A 238 -6.34 18.75 -13.61
CA GLY A 238 -5.63 19.80 -12.87
C GLY A 238 -4.87 19.34 -11.63
N ARG A 239 -4.18 20.29 -10.98
CA ARG A 239 -3.39 20.08 -9.76
C ARG A 239 -4.23 19.58 -8.57
N GLN A 240 -5.49 19.98 -8.54
CA GLN A 240 -6.45 19.68 -7.49
C GLN A 240 -7.83 19.48 -8.13
N ILE A 241 -8.58 18.50 -7.63
CA ILE A 241 -9.97 18.25 -8.00
C ILE A 241 -10.84 17.99 -6.75
N THR A 242 -12.15 18.13 -6.91
CA THR A 242 -13.12 17.45 -6.05
C THR A 242 -13.66 16.22 -6.77
N ILE A 243 -13.70 15.08 -6.09
CA ILE A 243 -14.43 13.87 -6.48
C ILE A 243 -15.67 13.79 -5.60
N ILE A 244 -16.84 13.54 -6.20
CA ILE A 244 -18.10 13.38 -5.48
C ILE A 244 -18.76 12.09 -5.98
N TYR A 245 -18.95 11.13 -5.09
CA TYR A 245 -19.86 10.00 -5.36
C TYR A 245 -21.27 10.40 -4.89
N GLU A 246 -22.26 10.16 -5.74
CA GLU A 246 -23.66 10.52 -5.53
C GLU A 246 -24.52 9.26 -5.67
N GLY A 247 -25.24 8.89 -4.60
CA GLY A 247 -25.83 7.57 -4.38
C GLY A 247 -24.92 6.66 -3.57
N LEU A 248 -25.45 6.00 -2.53
CA LEU A 248 -24.76 4.92 -1.82
C LEU A 248 -24.47 3.75 -2.78
N PRO A 249 -23.37 2.98 -2.60
CA PRO A 249 -23.13 1.80 -3.41
C PRO A 249 -24.14 0.68 -3.09
N GLU A 250 -24.60 -0.04 -4.10
CA GLU A 250 -25.57 -1.14 -3.97
C GLU A 250 -24.97 -2.36 -3.24
N TYR A 251 -23.67 -2.61 -3.44
CA TYR A 251 -23.01 -3.79 -2.88
C TYR A 251 -21.95 -3.45 -1.82
N ASN A 252 -21.88 -4.22 -0.74
CA ASN A 252 -20.89 -4.05 0.32
C ASN A 252 -19.44 -4.18 -0.20
N LYS A 253 -19.24 -4.99 -1.25
CA LYS A 253 -17.95 -5.12 -1.98
C LYS A 253 -17.52 -3.85 -2.75
N ASP A 254 -18.44 -2.92 -3.00
CA ASP A 254 -18.17 -1.66 -3.72
C ASP A 254 -17.88 -0.51 -2.74
N LEU A 255 -18.03 -0.73 -1.43
CA LEU A 255 -17.57 0.14 -0.33
C LEU A 255 -16.09 -0.12 -0.01
N GLY A 256 -15.59 0.48 1.08
CA GLY A 256 -14.23 0.24 1.57
C GLY A 256 -13.12 0.78 0.68
N ASN A 257 -12.05 -0.02 0.53
CA ASN A 257 -10.79 0.37 -0.10
C ASN A 257 -11.00 0.83 -1.55
N THR A 258 -10.80 2.12 -1.79
CA THR A 258 -11.01 2.78 -3.09
C THR A 258 -9.72 3.46 -3.52
N VAL A 259 -9.26 3.17 -4.74
CA VAL A 259 -8.00 3.71 -5.29
C VAL A 259 -8.30 4.94 -6.14
N ILE A 260 -7.78 6.09 -5.73
CA ILE A 260 -7.74 7.31 -6.53
C ILE A 260 -6.44 7.29 -7.33
N THR A 261 -6.53 7.51 -8.64
CA THR A 261 -5.37 7.57 -9.54
C THR A 261 -5.30 8.96 -10.19
N VAL A 262 -4.09 9.49 -10.31
CA VAL A 262 -3.78 10.67 -11.13
C VAL A 262 -2.66 10.31 -12.10
N GLU A 263 -2.84 10.64 -13.37
CA GLU A 263 -1.88 10.39 -14.44
C GLU A 263 -1.52 11.70 -15.16
N GLY A 264 -0.28 11.82 -15.63
CA GLY A 264 0.18 12.95 -16.42
C GLY A 264 1.20 12.54 -17.46
N ASP A 265 1.33 13.33 -18.53
CA ASP A 265 2.42 13.22 -19.50
C ASP A 265 3.36 14.42 -19.32
N ALA A 266 4.61 14.14 -18.93
CA ALA A 266 5.64 15.14 -18.71
C ALA A 266 6.51 15.39 -19.97
N GLY A 267 6.10 14.84 -21.12
CA GLY A 267 6.77 14.95 -22.41
C GLY A 267 7.87 13.91 -22.61
N SER A 268 8.56 13.98 -23.75
CA SER A 268 9.53 12.96 -24.23
C SER A 268 10.68 12.60 -23.29
N ILE A 269 10.95 13.40 -22.24
CA ILE A 269 12.04 13.19 -21.27
C ILE A 269 11.58 12.32 -20.09
N CYS A 270 10.34 12.51 -19.65
CA CYS A 270 9.78 11.89 -18.43
C CYS A 270 8.68 10.87 -18.73
N GLY A 271 8.07 10.95 -19.92
CA GLY A 271 6.95 10.10 -20.32
C GLY A 271 5.73 10.25 -19.39
N LYS A 272 5.04 9.12 -19.19
CA LYS A 272 3.88 9.05 -18.31
C LYS A 272 4.29 8.91 -16.84
N LEU A 273 3.69 9.75 -16.00
CA LEU A 273 3.77 9.69 -14.55
C LEU A 273 2.41 9.27 -13.99
N THR A 274 2.38 8.39 -13.01
CA THR A 274 1.15 7.92 -12.34
C THR A 274 1.36 7.91 -10.83
N ALA A 275 0.44 8.52 -10.07
CA ALA A 275 0.36 8.38 -8.62
C ALA A 275 -0.98 7.75 -8.22
N ARG A 276 -0.98 6.96 -7.14
CA ARG A 276 -2.16 6.27 -6.61
C ARG A 276 -2.28 6.45 -5.11
N GLN A 277 -3.51 6.57 -4.65
CA GLN A 277 -3.83 6.89 -3.26
C GLN A 277 -5.04 6.08 -2.80
N ASN A 278 -4.86 5.31 -1.73
CA ASN A 278 -5.96 4.54 -1.13
C ASN A 278 -6.74 5.42 -0.15
N VAL A 279 -8.06 5.40 -0.28
CA VAL A 279 -9.03 5.87 0.73
C VAL A 279 -9.97 4.73 1.10
N GLN A 280 -10.74 4.90 2.17
CA GLN A 280 -11.75 3.93 2.60
C GLN A 280 -13.12 4.59 2.68
N LEU A 281 -14.12 4.01 2.03
CA LEU A 281 -15.50 4.52 2.02
C LEU A 281 -16.40 3.70 2.95
N PHE A 282 -17.20 4.37 3.77
CA PHE A 282 -18.07 3.78 4.78
C PHE A 282 -19.51 4.28 4.65
N PHE A 283 -20.47 3.52 5.17
CA PHE A 283 -21.89 3.91 5.27
C PHE A 283 -22.30 4.18 6.73
N GLU A 284 -23.28 5.07 6.95
CA GLU A 284 -23.89 5.23 8.28
C GLU A 284 -24.68 3.98 8.69
N ARG A 285 -24.17 3.24 9.68
CA ARG A 285 -24.66 1.91 10.07
C ARG A 285 -26.16 1.88 10.39
N ASP A 286 -26.60 2.84 11.19
CA ASP A 286 -27.89 2.84 11.89
C ASP A 286 -28.99 3.60 11.14
N LYS A 287 -28.67 4.20 9.97
CA LYS A 287 -29.63 4.90 9.12
C LYS A 287 -30.41 3.88 8.25
N PRO A 288 -31.65 4.21 7.80
CA PRO A 288 -32.39 3.40 6.83
C PRO A 288 -31.60 3.21 5.52
N SER A 289 -31.80 2.07 4.85
CA SER A 289 -31.19 1.81 3.55
C SER A 289 -31.86 2.62 2.43
N SER A 290 -31.05 3.21 1.56
CA SER A 290 -31.54 3.89 0.35
C SER A 290 -32.17 2.94 -0.68
N PHE A 291 -31.91 1.63 -0.56
CA PHE A 291 -32.43 0.59 -1.45
C PHE A 291 -33.75 0.00 -0.93
N ASP A 292 -33.96 0.02 0.39
CA ASP A 292 -35.20 -0.35 1.05
C ASP A 292 -35.28 0.37 2.42
N PRO A 293 -36.06 1.46 2.53
CA PRO A 293 -36.17 2.23 3.76
C PRO A 293 -36.81 1.49 4.95
N SER A 294 -37.34 0.27 4.77
CA SER A 294 -37.87 -0.54 5.87
C SER A 294 -36.78 -1.21 6.72
N GLN A 295 -35.57 -1.32 6.18
CA GLN A 295 -34.42 -1.98 6.82
C GLN A 295 -33.23 -1.02 6.99
N PRO A 296 -32.42 -1.16 8.06
CA PRO A 296 -31.23 -0.33 8.26
C PRO A 296 -30.09 -0.76 7.33
N ASN A 297 -29.16 0.16 7.05
CA ASN A 297 -27.97 -0.11 6.24
C ASN A 297 -27.18 -1.34 6.72
N TRP A 298 -27.00 -1.51 8.05
CA TRP A 298 -26.26 -2.67 8.57
C TRP A 298 -26.88 -4.01 8.16
N PHE A 299 -28.20 -4.14 8.18
CA PHE A 299 -28.85 -5.37 7.76
C PHE A 299 -28.70 -5.57 6.25
N TYR A 300 -28.95 -4.52 5.46
CA TYR A 300 -28.83 -4.57 4.00
C TYR A 300 -27.42 -4.95 3.51
N TYR A 301 -26.37 -4.40 4.12
CA TYR A 301 -24.99 -4.65 3.70
C TYR A 301 -24.38 -5.90 4.34
N TRP A 302 -24.57 -6.16 5.64
CA TRP A 302 -23.98 -7.33 6.29
C TRP A 302 -24.61 -8.65 5.82
N MET A 303 -25.87 -8.65 5.37
CA MET A 303 -26.47 -9.79 4.66
C MET A 303 -25.74 -10.19 3.36
N GLN A 304 -24.91 -9.31 2.79
CA GLN A 304 -24.10 -9.58 1.60
C GLN A 304 -22.69 -10.13 1.90
N THR A 305 -22.33 -10.22 3.18
CA THR A 305 -21.00 -10.63 3.68
C THR A 305 -21.00 -12.09 4.14
N ALA A 306 -19.86 -12.61 4.62
CA ALA A 306 -19.83 -13.90 5.30
C ALA A 306 -20.80 -13.97 6.50
N ALA A 307 -21.07 -12.84 7.17
CA ALA A 307 -22.01 -12.76 8.29
C ALA A 307 -23.48 -12.99 7.89
N GLY A 308 -23.82 -12.87 6.61
CA GLY A 308 -25.14 -13.24 6.06
C GLY A 308 -25.29 -14.74 5.78
N HIS A 309 -24.24 -15.56 5.99
CA HIS A 309 -24.22 -17.02 5.76
C HIS A 309 -24.76 -17.46 4.39
N GLY A 310 -24.53 -16.62 3.36
CA GLY A 310 -25.01 -16.83 1.99
C GLY A 310 -26.53 -16.81 1.81
N GLN A 311 -27.29 -16.40 2.84
CA GLN A 311 -28.75 -16.35 2.80
C GLN A 311 -29.27 -15.15 2.00
N LYS A 312 -30.52 -15.23 1.52
CA LYS A 312 -31.13 -14.16 0.72
C LYS A 312 -32.17 -13.37 1.52
N VAL A 313 -31.98 -12.06 1.57
CA VAL A 313 -32.98 -11.10 2.09
C VAL A 313 -34.30 -11.28 1.34
N GLY A 314 -35.42 -11.26 2.08
CA GLY A 314 -36.76 -11.37 1.49
C GLY A 314 -37.15 -12.77 1.03
N LYS A 315 -36.29 -13.78 1.24
CA LYS A 315 -36.60 -15.21 0.99
C LYS A 315 -36.26 -16.08 2.20
N ASP A 316 -35.02 -16.01 2.66
CA ASP A 316 -34.47 -16.89 3.68
C ASP A 316 -34.33 -16.17 5.03
N VAL A 317 -33.99 -14.88 4.99
CA VAL A 317 -33.89 -13.99 6.15
C VAL A 317 -34.69 -12.70 5.89
N PHE A 318 -35.42 -12.23 6.89
CA PHE A 318 -36.26 -11.03 6.84
C PHE A 318 -35.91 -10.08 7.99
N TYR A 319 -35.85 -8.78 7.74
CA TYR A 319 -35.82 -7.79 8.81
C TYR A 319 -37.24 -7.53 9.31
N ARG A 320 -37.43 -7.53 10.64
CA ARG A 320 -38.74 -7.27 11.29
C ARG A 320 -38.73 -6.03 12.19
N GLY A 321 -37.57 -5.41 12.41
CA GLY A 321 -37.46 -4.19 13.21
C GLY A 321 -37.98 -4.36 14.64
N ASN A 322 -39.01 -3.58 14.99
CA ASN A 322 -39.69 -3.64 16.29
C ASN A 322 -41.13 -4.21 16.14
N GLY A 323 -41.39 -5.01 15.11
CA GLY A 323 -42.69 -5.60 14.82
C GLY A 323 -43.07 -6.77 15.74
N GLU A 324 -44.15 -7.46 15.39
CA GLU A 324 -44.59 -8.69 16.04
C GLU A 324 -43.45 -9.73 16.09
N GLY A 325 -43.26 -10.35 17.25
CA GLY A 325 -42.13 -11.27 17.53
C GLY A 325 -40.79 -10.58 17.81
N CYS A 326 -40.67 -9.27 17.58
CA CYS A 326 -39.46 -8.47 17.76
C CYS A 326 -39.63 -7.30 18.75
N GLU A 327 -40.61 -7.40 19.65
CA GLU A 327 -41.03 -6.33 20.55
C GLU A 327 -39.89 -5.93 21.52
N PRO A 328 -39.56 -4.63 21.67
CA PRO A 328 -38.47 -4.15 22.52
C PRO A 328 -38.49 -4.65 23.97
N GLU A 329 -39.68 -4.87 24.51
CA GLU A 329 -39.93 -5.37 25.86
C GLU A 329 -39.47 -6.81 26.03
N ARG A 330 -39.54 -7.63 24.97
CA ARG A 330 -39.07 -9.02 24.95
C ARG A 330 -37.57 -9.15 24.72
N ARG A 331 -36.94 -8.13 24.11
CA ARG A 331 -35.51 -8.11 23.73
C ARG A 331 -35.07 -9.33 22.91
N ILE A 332 -35.89 -9.73 21.95
CA ILE A 332 -35.58 -10.82 21.01
C ILE A 332 -34.63 -10.30 19.93
N GLN A 333 -33.55 -11.03 19.62
CA GLN A 333 -32.59 -10.64 18.58
C GLN A 333 -33.01 -11.11 17.18
N GLY A 334 -33.59 -12.31 17.11
CA GLY A 334 -34.18 -12.91 15.93
C GLY A 334 -35.13 -14.03 16.34
N TYR A 335 -35.83 -14.61 15.38
CA TYR A 335 -36.59 -15.84 15.58
C TYR A 335 -36.79 -16.60 14.25
N HIS A 336 -36.58 -17.90 14.26
CA HIS A 336 -37.09 -18.82 13.25
C HIS A 336 -38.62 -18.84 13.23
N ASP A 337 -39.21 -18.88 12.03
CA ASP A 337 -40.66 -18.93 11.82
C ASP A 337 -41.02 -19.80 10.59
N THR A 338 -42.27 -20.25 10.52
CA THR A 338 -42.78 -21.19 9.51
C THR A 338 -44.02 -20.62 8.85
N ARG A 339 -44.10 -20.67 7.52
CA ARG A 339 -45.33 -20.24 6.82
C ARG A 339 -46.46 -21.24 7.08
N MET A 340 -47.54 -20.74 7.68
CA MET A 340 -48.85 -21.35 7.54
C MET A 340 -49.49 -20.80 6.26
N ASP A 341 -49.99 -21.66 5.40
CA ASP A 341 -50.79 -21.26 4.23
C ASP A 341 -52.23 -20.93 4.66
N ASP A 342 -53.03 -20.32 3.76
CA ASP A 342 -54.41 -19.91 4.03
C ASP A 342 -55.36 -21.07 4.43
N ASP A 343 -54.97 -22.34 4.23
CA ASP A 343 -55.71 -23.52 4.69
C ASP A 343 -55.38 -23.96 6.14
N GLY A 344 -54.46 -23.25 6.80
CA GLY A 344 -54.04 -23.51 8.18
C GLY A 344 -52.98 -24.60 8.34
N ARG A 345 -52.36 -25.07 7.25
CA ARG A 345 -51.29 -26.08 7.31
C ARG A 345 -49.90 -25.46 7.26
N PHE A 346 -48.96 -26.12 7.94
CA PHE A 346 -47.53 -25.86 7.80
C PHE A 346 -47.04 -26.42 6.47
N HIS A 347 -46.88 -25.55 5.48
CA HIS A 347 -46.15 -25.90 4.27
C HIS A 347 -44.64 -25.72 4.51
N GLY A 348 -43.80 -26.44 3.77
CA GLY A 348 -42.38 -26.67 4.10
C GLY A 348 -41.45 -25.43 4.11
N ASP A 349 -41.98 -24.23 3.90
CA ASP A 349 -41.25 -22.97 3.82
C ASP A 349 -41.06 -22.33 5.21
N SER A 350 -39.93 -22.62 5.84
CA SER A 350 -39.44 -21.89 7.01
C SER A 350 -38.48 -20.75 6.65
N TYR A 351 -38.40 -19.73 7.50
CA TYR A 351 -37.58 -18.54 7.33
C TYR A 351 -37.04 -18.01 8.67
N VAL A 352 -36.05 -17.12 8.60
CA VAL A 352 -35.49 -16.43 9.77
C VAL A 352 -35.95 -14.98 9.79
N ASN A 353 -36.29 -14.48 10.98
CA ASN A 353 -36.56 -13.07 11.25
C ASN A 353 -35.41 -12.49 12.07
N ILE A 354 -34.93 -11.30 11.71
CA ILE A 354 -33.94 -10.55 12.49
C ILE A 354 -34.61 -9.25 12.97
N CYS A 355 -34.52 -9.02 14.27
CA CYS A 355 -35.10 -7.86 14.94
C CYS A 355 -34.16 -6.64 14.89
N ASN A 356 -34.64 -5.51 15.40
CA ASN A 356 -33.83 -4.31 15.55
C ASN A 356 -32.77 -4.51 16.66
N LEU A 357 -31.59 -4.96 16.28
CA LEU A 357 -30.47 -5.22 17.20
C LEU A 357 -30.01 -3.96 17.96
N ILE A 358 -30.27 -2.74 17.45
CA ILE A 358 -29.93 -1.49 18.15
C ILE A 358 -30.80 -1.33 19.40
N THR A 359 -32.10 -1.63 19.28
CA THR A 359 -33.07 -1.57 20.38
C THR A 359 -32.99 -2.80 21.28
N ASN A 360 -32.85 -3.99 20.68
CA ASN A 360 -32.96 -5.27 21.39
C ASN A 360 -31.60 -5.78 21.93
N LEU A 361 -30.51 -5.01 21.73
CA LEU A 361 -29.23 -5.17 22.42
C LEU A 361 -28.78 -3.85 23.06
N ASN A 362 -28.21 -2.94 22.24
CA ASN A 362 -27.61 -1.66 22.63
C ASN A 362 -27.00 -0.96 21.39
N LYS A 363 -26.64 0.33 21.55
CA LYS A 363 -25.96 1.15 20.52
C LYS A 363 -24.65 0.58 19.94
N ASP A 364 -24.00 -0.36 20.64
CA ASP A 364 -22.74 -0.98 20.20
C ASP A 364 -22.97 -2.38 19.62
N LEU A 365 -24.24 -2.80 19.49
CA LEU A 365 -24.68 -4.11 19.02
C LEU A 365 -23.99 -5.27 19.76
N ARG A 366 -23.66 -5.08 21.05
CA ARG A 366 -23.02 -6.11 21.86
C ARG A 366 -24.04 -7.19 22.22
N TYR A 367 -23.85 -8.38 21.65
CA TYR A 367 -24.55 -9.61 22.02
C TYR A 367 -23.71 -10.39 23.04
N SER A 368 -24.38 -11.09 23.95
CA SER A 368 -23.74 -11.95 24.95
C SER A 368 -24.61 -13.18 25.20
N TYR A 369 -23.99 -14.36 25.21
CA TYR A 369 -24.65 -15.64 25.44
C TYR A 369 -23.80 -16.52 26.39
N VAL A 370 -24.41 -17.58 26.92
CA VAL A 370 -23.78 -18.46 27.91
C VAL A 370 -24.07 -19.92 27.53
N LEU A 371 -23.01 -20.65 27.19
CA LEU A 371 -22.96 -22.12 27.23
C LEU A 371 -22.09 -22.52 28.44
N ASP A 372 -20.91 -23.09 28.22
CA ASP A 372 -19.95 -23.40 29.30
C ASP A 372 -19.48 -22.15 30.07
N PHE A 373 -19.39 -21.00 29.39
CA PHE A 373 -18.95 -19.73 29.95
C PHE A 373 -19.51 -18.53 29.16
N PRO A 374 -19.57 -17.32 29.74
CA PRO A 374 -20.04 -16.13 29.04
C PRO A 374 -19.16 -15.78 27.83
N LYS A 375 -19.79 -15.72 26.66
CA LYS A 375 -19.19 -15.28 25.39
C LYS A 375 -19.90 -14.01 24.93
N SER A 376 -19.18 -13.12 24.24
CA SER A 376 -19.76 -11.86 23.74
C SER A 376 -19.12 -11.44 22.42
N ALA A 377 -19.94 -10.88 21.54
CA ALA A 377 -19.55 -10.33 20.25
C ALA A 377 -20.18 -8.94 20.05
N SER A 378 -19.76 -8.18 19.03
CA SER A 378 -20.34 -6.87 18.71
C SER A 378 -20.34 -6.60 17.20
N GLY A 379 -21.23 -5.70 16.77
CA GLY A 379 -21.36 -5.32 15.36
C GLY A 379 -21.63 -6.51 14.45
N ILE A 380 -20.87 -6.61 13.36
CA ILE A 380 -21.03 -7.66 12.33
C ILE A 380 -20.94 -9.09 12.90
N ASP A 381 -20.12 -9.35 13.93
CA ASP A 381 -20.01 -10.68 14.56
C ASP A 381 -21.25 -11.04 15.38
N ALA A 382 -21.81 -10.06 16.10
CA ALA A 382 -23.03 -10.29 16.87
C ALA A 382 -24.17 -10.67 15.91
N PHE A 383 -24.31 -9.90 14.83
CA PHE A 383 -25.23 -10.20 13.74
C PHE A 383 -24.98 -11.59 13.12
N ALA A 384 -23.73 -11.95 12.80
CA ALA A 384 -23.37 -13.25 12.24
C ALA A 384 -23.77 -14.43 13.15
N ILE A 385 -23.54 -14.30 14.46
CA ILE A 385 -23.88 -15.30 15.47
C ILE A 385 -25.40 -15.45 15.60
N ILE A 386 -26.14 -14.33 15.62
CA ILE A 386 -27.62 -14.33 15.69
C ILE A 386 -28.21 -14.98 14.42
N VAL A 387 -27.73 -14.62 13.22
CA VAL A 387 -28.20 -15.25 11.97
C VAL A 387 -27.91 -16.76 11.96
N LEU A 388 -26.72 -17.19 12.40
CA LEU A 388 -26.36 -18.61 12.46
C LEU A 388 -27.20 -19.40 13.49
N HIS A 389 -27.54 -18.76 14.61
CA HIS A 389 -28.40 -19.31 15.66
C HIS A 389 -29.82 -19.60 15.13
N GLU A 390 -30.47 -18.62 14.49
CA GLU A 390 -31.81 -18.81 13.91
C GLU A 390 -31.81 -19.78 12.73
N LEU A 391 -30.72 -19.81 11.94
CA LEU A 391 -30.55 -20.81 10.88
C LEU A 391 -30.41 -22.23 11.43
N ALA A 392 -29.88 -22.41 12.64
CA ALA A 392 -29.86 -23.70 13.31
C ALA A 392 -31.28 -24.13 13.73
N HIS A 393 -32.10 -23.26 14.32
CA HIS A 393 -33.53 -23.53 14.57
C HIS A 393 -34.28 -23.90 13.28
N ARG A 394 -34.06 -23.14 12.19
CA ARG A 394 -34.62 -23.41 10.85
C ARG A 394 -34.21 -24.79 10.33
N LYS A 395 -32.95 -25.17 10.52
CA LYS A 395 -32.40 -26.47 10.13
C LYS A 395 -33.00 -27.61 10.95
N HIS A 396 -33.03 -27.49 12.28
CA HIS A 396 -33.62 -28.50 13.17
C HIS A 396 -35.10 -28.73 12.84
N TRP A 397 -35.86 -27.65 12.58
CA TRP A 397 -37.23 -27.78 12.10
C TRP A 397 -37.32 -28.50 10.75
N ALA A 398 -36.49 -28.14 9.76
CA ALA A 398 -36.51 -28.74 8.43
C ALA A 398 -36.09 -30.23 8.41
N GLU A 399 -35.14 -30.64 9.26
CA GLU A 399 -34.63 -32.01 9.33
C GLU A 399 -35.46 -32.92 10.25
N TRP A 400 -36.01 -32.39 11.36
CA TRP A 400 -36.69 -33.20 12.37
C TRP A 400 -38.20 -33.04 12.31
N TRP A 401 -38.71 -31.81 12.24
CA TRP A 401 -40.13 -31.54 12.46
C TRP A 401 -40.96 -31.50 11.18
N ASN A 402 -40.45 -30.90 10.10
CA ASN A 402 -41.11 -30.86 8.79
C ASN A 402 -41.43 -32.28 8.21
N PRO A 403 -40.53 -33.29 8.25
CA PRO A 403 -40.84 -34.64 7.76
C PRO A 403 -41.89 -35.39 8.58
N ARG A 404 -42.23 -34.88 9.77
CA ARG A 404 -43.26 -35.41 10.68
C ARG A 404 -44.57 -34.60 10.63
N GLY A 405 -44.67 -33.62 9.72
CA GLY A 405 -45.86 -32.76 9.56
C GLY A 405 -45.89 -31.51 10.43
N GLY A 406 -44.76 -31.11 11.01
CA GLY A 406 -44.62 -29.97 11.92
C GLY A 406 -44.17 -30.39 13.33
N ARG A 407 -43.86 -29.41 14.19
CA ARG A 407 -43.45 -29.67 15.59
C ARG A 407 -44.66 -30.15 16.40
N PRO A 408 -44.53 -31.20 17.25
CA PRO A 408 -45.66 -31.78 17.98
C PRO A 408 -46.20 -30.85 19.06
N ILE A 409 -47.50 -30.93 19.34
CA ILE A 409 -48.13 -30.13 20.41
C ILE A 409 -47.95 -30.87 21.74
N ALA A 410 -47.15 -30.30 22.63
CA ALA A 410 -46.77 -30.90 23.92
C ALA A 410 -46.17 -32.32 23.77
N GLY A 411 -45.18 -32.44 22.87
CA GLY A 411 -44.33 -33.63 22.78
C GLY A 411 -44.91 -34.85 22.06
N ARG A 412 -46.13 -34.73 21.52
CA ARG A 412 -46.89 -35.84 20.95
C ARG A 412 -47.62 -35.51 19.65
N TYR A 413 -47.83 -36.56 18.86
CA TYR A 413 -48.78 -36.60 17.75
C TYR A 413 -49.98 -37.49 18.12
N ILE A 414 -51.03 -37.41 17.29
CA ILE A 414 -52.17 -38.33 17.30
C ILE A 414 -52.23 -38.95 15.90
N ASP A 415 -52.24 -40.27 15.81
CA ASP A 415 -52.33 -40.98 14.51
C ASP A 415 -53.77 -41.11 13.99
N GLU A 416 -53.94 -41.67 12.79
CA GLU A 416 -55.25 -41.87 12.14
C GLU A 416 -56.21 -42.76 12.96
N SER A 417 -55.70 -43.56 13.92
CA SER A 417 -56.52 -44.38 14.82
C SER A 417 -56.92 -43.66 16.11
N GLY A 418 -56.41 -42.45 16.35
CA GLY A 418 -56.55 -41.71 17.59
C GLY A 418 -55.54 -42.11 18.68
N HIS A 419 -54.51 -42.88 18.35
CA HIS A 419 -53.47 -43.27 19.29
C HIS A 419 -52.46 -42.14 19.50
N VAL A 420 -52.03 -41.94 20.75
CA VAL A 420 -51.12 -40.85 21.15
C VAL A 420 -49.68 -41.35 21.12
N ILE A 421 -48.87 -40.80 20.21
CA ILE A 421 -47.46 -41.14 20.04
C ILE A 421 -46.61 -40.00 20.61
N TYR A 422 -45.84 -40.27 21.66
CA TYR A 422 -44.85 -39.34 22.22
C TYR A 422 -43.51 -39.48 21.49
N VAL A 423 -42.98 -38.36 21.00
CA VAL A 423 -41.75 -38.27 20.19
C VAL A 423 -40.71 -37.31 20.77
N ASP A 424 -41.07 -36.59 21.82
CA ASP A 424 -40.30 -35.57 22.53
C ASP A 424 -41.00 -35.48 23.91
N LYS A 425 -40.48 -36.15 24.95
CA LYS A 425 -41.27 -36.38 26.18
C LYS A 425 -41.18 -35.26 27.21
N ASP A 426 -40.05 -34.60 27.27
CA ASP A 426 -39.72 -33.51 28.19
C ASP A 426 -39.85 -32.12 27.56
N GLN A 427 -40.11 -32.05 26.25
CA GLN A 427 -40.47 -30.85 25.48
C GLN A 427 -39.29 -29.92 25.18
N ASP A 428 -38.07 -30.50 25.09
CA ASP A 428 -36.82 -29.80 24.78
C ASP A 428 -36.70 -29.38 23.28
N TYR A 429 -37.59 -29.92 22.45
CA TYR A 429 -37.67 -29.82 20.98
C TYR A 429 -36.63 -30.59 20.14
N ILE A 430 -35.93 -31.55 20.73
CA ILE A 430 -35.22 -32.63 20.05
C ILE A 430 -36.10 -33.90 20.09
N PRO A 431 -36.14 -34.74 19.03
CA PRO A 431 -36.80 -36.03 19.11
C PRO A 431 -36.08 -37.05 20.03
N ASP A 432 -36.88 -37.80 20.80
CA ASP A 432 -36.53 -38.89 21.76
C ASP A 432 -35.53 -39.93 21.21
N GLU A 433 -35.49 -40.09 19.88
CA GLU A 433 -34.63 -41.00 19.13
C GLU A 433 -33.30 -40.38 18.64
N LEU A 434 -33.15 -39.05 18.62
CA LEU A 434 -31.96 -38.35 18.17
C LEU A 434 -31.02 -37.95 19.32
N GLU A 435 -31.57 -37.58 20.47
CA GLU A 435 -30.84 -37.05 21.62
C GLU A 435 -29.62 -37.88 22.03
N VAL A 436 -29.77 -39.19 22.18
CA VAL A 436 -28.68 -40.10 22.61
C VAL A 436 -27.52 -40.11 21.61
N ALA A 437 -27.78 -39.84 20.32
CA ALA A 437 -26.74 -39.71 19.29
C ALA A 437 -26.12 -38.30 19.25
N LEU A 438 -26.83 -37.28 19.76
CA LEU A 438 -26.39 -35.89 19.86
C LEU A 438 -25.69 -35.57 21.20
N GLY A 439 -25.89 -36.40 22.23
CA GLY A 439 -25.30 -36.29 23.57
C GLY A 439 -26.24 -35.80 24.68
N TYR A 440 -27.56 -35.82 24.45
CA TYR A 440 -28.59 -35.32 25.36
C TYR A 440 -29.34 -36.45 26.11
N ASP A 441 -30.10 -36.12 27.16
CA ASP A 441 -30.79 -37.05 28.06
C ASP A 441 -32.30 -36.77 28.14
N LYS A 442 -33.05 -37.56 27.36
CA LYS A 442 -34.49 -37.60 27.11
C LYS A 442 -35.46 -37.80 28.28
N THR A 443 -35.01 -37.37 29.44
CA THR A 443 -35.77 -37.25 30.68
C THR A 443 -35.63 -35.85 31.29
N LYS A 444 -35.05 -34.89 30.53
CA LYS A 444 -34.70 -33.54 30.93
C LYS A 444 -34.91 -32.56 29.76
N TYR A 445 -35.77 -31.57 30.01
CA TYR A 445 -35.90 -30.35 29.20
C TYR A 445 -34.56 -29.63 28.92
N SER A 446 -33.54 -29.85 29.77
CA SER A 446 -32.22 -29.22 29.70
C SER A 446 -31.17 -30.14 30.37
N THR A 447 -30.33 -30.78 29.55
CA THR A 447 -29.25 -31.69 29.98
C THR A 447 -28.06 -30.90 30.50
N PHE A 448 -27.73 -29.79 29.85
CA PHE A 448 -26.51 -29.01 30.10
C PHE A 448 -26.81 -27.66 30.76
N PRO A 449 -25.89 -27.11 31.59
CA PRO A 449 -26.01 -25.74 32.07
C PRO A 449 -25.82 -24.73 30.92
N PRO A 450 -26.36 -23.50 31.03
CA PRO A 450 -27.08 -22.96 32.18
C PRO A 450 -28.56 -23.37 32.20
N TRP A 451 -29.02 -23.94 33.32
CA TRP A 451 -30.43 -24.31 33.52
C TRP A 451 -31.27 -23.06 33.81
N ILE A 452 -31.61 -22.32 32.77
CA ILE A 452 -32.54 -21.18 32.77
C ILE A 452 -33.76 -21.55 31.93
N ASP A 453 -34.93 -20.99 32.25
CA ASP A 453 -36.23 -21.39 31.66
C ASP A 453 -36.28 -21.31 30.12
N THR A 454 -35.39 -20.54 29.48
CA THR A 454 -35.28 -20.42 28.02
C THR A 454 -34.30 -21.40 27.38
N MET A 455 -33.44 -22.07 28.15
CA MET A 455 -32.34 -22.92 27.66
C MET A 455 -32.73 -24.40 27.70
N HIS A 456 -33.57 -24.78 26.74
CA HIS A 456 -33.80 -26.19 26.41
C HIS A 456 -32.70 -26.73 25.49
N ASP A 457 -32.58 -28.05 25.37
CA ASP A 457 -31.43 -28.67 24.70
C ASP A 457 -31.36 -28.40 23.17
N GLU A 458 -32.49 -28.19 22.48
CA GLU A 458 -32.49 -27.68 21.10
C GLU A 458 -31.86 -26.28 20.98
N HIS A 459 -32.11 -25.40 21.96
CA HIS A 459 -31.54 -24.05 22.07
C HIS A 459 -30.05 -24.09 22.46
N HIS A 460 -29.67 -25.03 23.33
CA HIS A 460 -28.26 -25.34 23.60
C HIS A 460 -27.54 -25.79 22.31
N LEU A 461 -28.20 -26.57 21.44
CA LEU A 461 -27.65 -26.97 20.15
C LEU A 461 -27.56 -25.83 19.12
N THR A 462 -28.49 -24.88 19.11
CA THR A 462 -28.39 -23.69 18.22
C THR A 462 -27.26 -22.76 18.66
N TYR A 463 -27.08 -22.51 19.96
CA TYR A 463 -25.87 -21.84 20.45
C TYR A 463 -24.59 -22.60 20.10
N LYS A 464 -24.54 -23.92 20.29
CA LYS A 464 -23.38 -24.76 19.97
C LYS A 464 -23.04 -24.74 18.48
N THR A 465 -24.04 -24.55 17.62
CA THR A 465 -23.86 -24.29 16.18
C THR A 465 -23.32 -22.88 15.92
N ALA A 466 -23.86 -21.87 16.61
CA ALA A 466 -23.43 -20.49 16.51
C ALA A 466 -21.99 -20.24 17.01
N GLU A 467 -21.47 -21.08 17.92
CA GLU A 467 -20.05 -21.07 18.32
C GLU A 467 -19.08 -21.43 17.19
N GLY A 468 -19.57 -22.00 16.08
CA GLY A 468 -18.81 -22.19 14.85
C GLY A 468 -18.36 -20.87 14.19
N TRP A 469 -18.94 -19.73 14.58
CA TRP A 469 -18.51 -18.42 14.11
C TRP A 469 -17.24 -17.92 14.81
N ALA A 470 -16.16 -17.78 14.05
CA ALA A 470 -14.95 -17.12 14.53
C ALA A 470 -15.16 -15.59 14.61
N VAL A 471 -15.35 -15.08 15.83
CA VAL A 471 -15.43 -13.64 16.12
C VAL A 471 -14.20 -12.92 15.55
N GLY A 472 -14.43 -11.86 14.78
CA GLY A 472 -13.40 -11.11 14.05
C GLY A 472 -13.23 -11.51 12.58
N SER A 473 -13.83 -12.63 12.13
CA SER A 473 -13.63 -13.13 10.76
C SER A 473 -14.20 -12.19 9.69
N ALA A 474 -15.36 -11.59 9.92
CA ALA A 474 -15.98 -10.61 9.01
C ALA A 474 -15.54 -9.15 9.24
N ASP A 475 -14.59 -8.86 10.14
CA ASP A 475 -14.16 -7.48 10.42
C ASP A 475 -13.67 -6.76 9.16
N HIS A 476 -13.02 -7.50 8.26
CA HIS A 476 -12.53 -7.00 6.98
C HIS A 476 -13.64 -6.67 5.95
N GLU A 477 -14.88 -7.09 6.21
CA GLU A 477 -16.07 -6.78 5.41
C GLU A 477 -16.93 -5.67 6.01
N ASP A 478 -16.69 -5.27 7.28
CA ASP A 478 -17.51 -4.27 7.96
C ASP A 478 -17.11 -2.83 7.59
N TRP A 479 -17.73 -2.33 6.53
CA TRP A 479 -17.64 -0.94 6.06
C TRP A 479 -18.69 -0.01 6.69
N ALA A 480 -19.27 -0.39 7.83
CA ALA A 480 -20.18 0.45 8.58
C ALA A 480 -19.44 1.48 9.45
N TYR A 481 -20.09 2.62 9.69
CA TYR A 481 -19.74 3.57 10.74
C TYR A 481 -20.94 3.81 11.67
N PRO A 482 -20.83 3.55 13.00
CA PRO A 482 -19.68 2.94 13.67
C PRO A 482 -19.62 1.41 13.49
N GLY A 483 -18.48 0.90 13.04
CA GLY A 483 -18.25 -0.52 12.75
C GLY A 483 -16.84 -0.96 13.12
N LYS A 484 -16.48 -2.22 12.84
CA LYS A 484 -15.18 -2.80 13.23
C LYS A 484 -13.98 -2.07 12.63
N GLN A 485 -14.05 -1.69 11.36
CA GLN A 485 -12.99 -0.91 10.71
C GLN A 485 -13.06 0.59 11.00
N TRP A 486 -14.16 1.12 11.52
CA TRP A 486 -14.26 2.50 11.99
C TRP A 486 -15.13 2.58 13.26
N PRO A 487 -14.57 2.29 14.44
CA PRO A 487 -15.31 2.44 15.69
C PRO A 487 -15.62 3.92 15.95
N LYS A 488 -16.67 4.18 16.71
CA LYS A 488 -16.89 5.50 17.28
C LYS A 488 -15.79 5.76 18.31
N SER A 489 -15.21 6.96 18.31
CA SER A 489 -14.46 7.44 19.46
C SER A 489 -15.45 7.78 20.58
N ASP A 490 -15.17 7.31 21.80
CA ASP A 490 -15.86 7.70 23.03
C ASP A 490 -15.53 9.16 23.44
#